data_AF-A0A451AKT4-F1
#
_entry.id   AF-A0A451AKT4-F1
#
_cell.length_a   1.000
_cell.length_b   1.000
_cell.length_c   1.000
_cell.angle_alpha   90.00
_cell.angle_beta   90.00
_cell.angle_gamma   90.00
#
_symmetry.space_group_name_H-M   'P 1'
#
loop_
_entity.id
_entity.type
_entity.pdbx_description
1 polymer ?
#
loop_
_entity_poly.entity_id
_entity_poly.type
_entity_poly.pdbx_seq_one_letter_code
_entity_poly.pdbx_strand_id
1 'polypeptide(L)' 'MSEVRIKDYTGEWVTFEYKDYRHGGSKVLHTLKTIDFIGRLIRHIPSHYFNVIRHFGILASRVKKQY' A
#
# COMPACT_ATOMS: atom_id res chain seq x y z
N MET A 1 0.52 -2.30 0.88
CA MET A 1 1.50 -1.21 1.10
C MET A 1 0.70 0.06 1.34
N SER A 2 0.48 0.49 2.59
CA SER A 2 -0.48 1.58 2.87
C SER A 2 0.12 2.98 2.82
N GLU A 3 1.41 3.13 2.51
CA GLU A 3 2.06 4.42 2.25
C GLU A 3 3.36 4.10 1.51
N VAL A 4 3.51 4.61 0.29
CA VAL A 4 4.74 4.54 -0.50
C VAL A 4 5.02 5.96 -0.97
N ARG A 5 5.89 6.67 -0.24
CA ARG A 5 6.34 8.01 -0.64
C ARG A 5 7.77 7.91 -1.15
N ILE A 6 7.97 8.27 -2.42
CA ILE A 6 9.30 8.36 -3.02
C ILE A 6 10.09 9.46 -2.30
N LYS A 7 11.33 9.14 -1.92
CA LYS A 7 12.27 10.05 -1.26
C LYS A 7 13.41 10.44 -2.17
N ASP A 8 13.84 9.52 -3.03
CA ASP A 8 14.91 9.74 -3.99
C ASP A 8 14.72 8.88 -5.25
N TYR A 9 15.21 9.38 -6.38
CA TYR A 9 15.13 8.73 -7.68
C TYR A 9 16.34 9.07 -8.55
N THR A 10 17.09 8.05 -8.95
CA THR A 10 18.33 8.18 -9.72
C THR A 10 18.21 7.69 -11.17
N GLY A 11 16.99 7.39 -11.64
CA GLY A 11 16.75 6.79 -12.96
C GLY A 11 16.70 5.26 -12.91
N GLU A 12 17.74 4.63 -12.37
CA GLU A 12 17.81 3.17 -12.23
C GLU A 12 17.25 2.66 -10.90
N TRP A 13 17.30 3.48 -9.86
CA TRP A 13 16.89 3.12 -8.51
C TRP A 13 15.88 4.11 -7.95
N VAL A 14 14.93 3.57 -7.18
CA VAL A 14 13.91 4.33 -6.45
C VAL A 14 14.06 4.01 -4.97
N THR A 15 14.20 5.03 -4.15
CA THR A 15 14.14 4.92 -2.69
C THR A 15 12.79 5.43 -2.19
N PHE A 16 12.05 4.60 -1.48
CA PHE A 16 10.74 4.96 -0.93
C PHE A 16 10.60 4.54 0.53
N GLU A 17 9.77 5.28 1.26
CA GLU A 17 9.37 4.95 2.63
C GLU A 17 8.16 4.00 2.59
N TYR A 18 8.20 2.92 3.36
CA TYR A 18 7.07 2.02 3.56
C TYR A 18 6.92 1.62 5.03
N LYS A 19 5.69 1.25 5.41
CA LYS A 19 5.39 0.67 6.73
C LYS A 19 5.74 -0.80 6.76
N ASP A 20 6.67 -1.17 7.64
CA ASP A 20 7.03 -2.55 7.90
C ASP A 20 6.11 -3.17 8.95
N TYR A 21 5.08 -3.87 8.48
CA TYR A 21 4.13 -4.56 9.35
C TYR A 21 4.73 -5.76 10.09
N ARG A 22 5.91 -6.26 9.71
CA ARG A 22 6.59 -7.34 10.45
C ARG A 22 7.18 -6.83 11.76
N HIS A 23 7.54 -5.55 11.81
CA HIS A 23 8.13 -4.89 12.98
C HIS A 23 7.22 -3.80 13.53
N GLY A 24 5.93 -4.10 13.73
CA GLY A 24 4.99 -3.21 14.41
C GLY A 24 4.57 -1.98 13.61
N GLY A 25 4.79 -1.95 12.30
CA GLY A 25 4.36 -0.84 11.43
C GLY A 25 5.34 0.33 11.40
N SER A 26 6.60 0.12 11.79
CA SER A 26 7.65 1.14 11.71
C SER A 26 7.89 1.58 10.25
N LYS A 27 8.30 2.83 10.05
CA LYS A 27 8.58 3.39 8.73
C LYS A 27 10.03 3.09 8.35
N VAL A 28 10.23 2.39 7.25
CA VAL A 28 11.55 1.95 6.78
C VAL A 28 11.77 2.45 5.36
N LEU A 29 13.01 2.85 5.04
CA LEU A 29 13.43 3.19 3.69
C LEU A 29 13.81 1.92 2.94
N HIS A 30 13.32 1.80 1.71
CA HIS A 30 13.64 0.68 0.83
C HIS A 30 14.06 1.19 -0.54
N THR A 31 15.16 0.66 -1.04
CA THR A 31 15.72 0.99 -2.34
C THR A 31 15.66 -0.23 -3.24
N LEU A 32 15.13 -0.07 -4.44
CA LEU A 32 15.04 -1.13 -5.44
C LEU A 32 15.09 -0.54 -6.85
N LYS A 33 15.25 -1.39 -7.85
CA LYS A 33 15.31 -0.93 -9.25
C LYS A 33 13.98 -0.33 -9.68
N THR A 34 14.04 0.70 -10.52
CA THR A 34 12.85 1.40 -11.03
C THR A 34 11.84 0.45 -11.68
N ILE A 35 12.31 -0.57 -12.43
CA ILE A 35 11.41 -1.54 -13.07
C ILE A 35 10.67 -2.42 -12.06
N ASP A 36 11.35 -2.83 -10.99
CA ASP A 36 10.76 -3.63 -9.92
C ASP A 36 9.75 -2.81 -9.11
N PHE A 37 10.01 -1.51 -8.96
CA PHE A 37 9.10 -0.56 -8.32
C PHE A 37 7.78 -0.49 -9.07
N ILE A 38 7.84 -0.27 -10.38
CA ILE A 38 6.66 -0.17 -11.26
C ILE A 38 5.89 -1.50 -11.24
N GLY A 39 6.57 -2.64 -11.32
CA GLY A 39 5.92 -3.96 -11.23
C GLY A 39 5.17 -4.18 -9.92
N ARG A 40 5.72 -3.71 -8.79
CA ARG A 40 5.04 -3.75 -7.48
C ARG A 40 3.82 -2.82 -7.44
N LEU A 41 3.88 -1.65 -8.06
CA LEU A 41 2.75 -0.72 -8.14
C LEU A 41 1.59 -1.32 -8.95
N ILE A 42 1.89 -1.91 -10.12
CA ILE A 42 0.87 -2.50 -11.00
C ILE A 42 0.09 -3.61 -10.27
N ARG A 43 0.75 -4.44 -9.45
CA ARG A 43 0.09 -5.49 -8.65
C ARG A 43 -0.98 -4.96 -7.68
N HIS A 44 -0.83 -3.71 -7.23
CA HIS A 44 -1.79 -3.08 -6.34
C HIS A 44 -2.99 -2.47 -7.06
N ILE A 45 -2.96 -2.42 -8.39
CA ILE A 45 -4.09 -1.98 -9.21
C ILE A 45 -5.04 -3.19 -9.34
N PRO A 46 -6.28 -3.09 -8.85
CA PRO A 46 -7.25 -4.16 -9.01
C PRO A 46 -7.60 -4.37 -10.48
N SER A 47 -7.98 -5.59 -10.85
CA SER A 47 -8.42 -5.90 -12.20
C SER A 47 -9.65 -5.09 -12.59
N HIS A 48 -9.86 -4.91 -13.89
CA HIS A 48 -11.10 -4.35 -14.39
C HIS A 48 -12.29 -5.18 -13.90
N TYR A 49 -13.37 -4.52 -13.46
CA TYR A 49 -14.55 -5.14 -12.83
C TYR A 49 -14.31 -5.84 -11.48
N PHE A 50 -13.28 -5.47 -10.72
CA PHE A 50 -13.14 -5.98 -9.35
C PHE A 50 -14.29 -5.47 -8.46
N ASN A 51 -15.21 -6.37 -8.11
CA ASN A 51 -16.32 -6.06 -7.21
C ASN A 51 -15.82 -5.91 -5.78
N VAL A 52 -15.89 -4.69 -5.23
CA VAL A 52 -15.57 -4.43 -3.82
C VAL A 52 -16.82 -4.66 -2.97
N ILE A 53 -16.82 -5.72 -2.15
CA ILE A 53 -17.88 -5.96 -1.17
C ILE A 53 -17.79 -4.88 -0.09
N ARG A 54 -18.84 -4.07 0.06
CA ARG A 54 -18.94 -3.09 1.14
C ARG A 54 -19.71 -3.68 2.31
N HIS A 55 -19.14 -3.57 3.51
CA HIS A 55 -19.81 -3.97 4.75
C HIS A 55 -20.99 -3.03 5.04
N PHE A 56 -22.13 -3.59 5.47
CA PHE A 56 -23.33 -2.85 5.87
C PHE A 56 -23.88 -3.34 7.21
N GLY A 57 -24.88 -2.63 7.76
CA GLY A 57 -25.51 -2.95 9.03
C GLY A 57 -24.52 -2.86 10.20
N ILE A 58 -24.51 -3.88 11.06
CA ILE A 58 -23.65 -3.95 12.25
C ILE A 58 -22.15 -3.98 11.89
N LEU A 59 -21.81 -4.50 10.70
CA LEU A 59 -20.42 -4.56 10.21
C LEU A 59 -19.97 -3.26 9.52
N ALA A 60 -20.86 -2.28 9.33
CA ALA A 60 -20.51 -1.01 8.71
C ALA A 60 -19.48 -0.26 9.58
N SER A 61 -18.44 0.33 8.96
CA SER A 61 -17.36 1.01 9.66
C SER A 61 -17.84 2.13 10.60
N ARG A 62 -18.93 2.83 10.25
CA ARG A 62 -19.55 3.87 11.08
C ARG A 62 -20.12 3.31 12.39
N VAL A 63 -20.68 2.11 12.32
CA VAL A 63 -21.46 1.48 13.39
C VAL A 63 -20.58 0.58 14.26
N LYS A 64 -19.52 0.00 13.69
CA LYS A 64 -18.58 -0.91 14.36
C LYS A 64 -17.91 -0.34 15.62
N LYS A 65 -17.81 0.99 15.77
CA LYS A 65 -17.19 1.62 16.96
C LYS A 65 -18.18 1.80 18.12
N GLN A 66 -19.47 1.62 17.84
CA GLN A 66 -20.57 1.90 18.76
C GLN A 66 -21.07 0.65 19.49
N TYR A 67 -20.64 -0.54 19.04
CA TYR A 67 -20.81 -1.84 19.66
C TYR A 67 -19.44 -2.38 20.07
#